data_AF-A0A257CQM7-F1
#
_entry.id   AF-A0A257CQM7-F1
#
_cell.length_a   1.000
_cell.length_b   1.000
_cell.length_c   1.000
_cell.angle_alpha   90.00
_cell.angle_beta   90.00
_cell.angle_gamma   90.00
#
_symmetry.space_group_name_H-M   'P 1'
#
loop_
_entity.id
_entity.type
_entity.pdbx_description
1 polymer ?
#
loop_
_entity_poly.entity_id
_entity_poly.type
_entity_poly.pdbx_seq_one_letter_code
_entity_poly.pdbx_strand_id
1 'polypeptide(L)'
;MSNEAESTPSKSDSYQMRCGVTLGILAAIMAANSIGGARWGAAALKGAGEKGTAYAWYQSKSIKESMIEGNRDNVLALLETSDAKGAYKERLQANLDRLNKTLVRYAKEKQEILVGSQGVGKENWVIKHNGEMGKVKGAQEWEVAVTLYEEAGDIFDLSALFLQLSLVLGSISLLLNRPSVRNSFYGGMVGLGVVGLYFLVQAFVMVGGL
;
A
#
# COMPACT_ATOMS: atom_id res chain seq x y z
N MET A 1 25.99 47.47 -46.19
CA MET A 1 26.18 46.99 -44.81
C MET A 1 25.18 47.73 -43.94
N SER A 2 23.95 47.25 -43.92
CA SER A 2 22.87 47.80 -43.11
C SER A 2 22.96 47.11 -41.76
N ASN A 3 23.20 47.87 -40.69
CA ASN A 3 23.19 47.37 -39.33
C ASN A 3 21.86 46.69 -39.04
N GLU A 4 21.89 45.39 -38.75
CA GLU A 4 20.84 44.71 -38.00
C GLU A 4 20.84 45.32 -36.60
N ALA A 5 19.89 46.22 -36.35
CA ALA A 5 19.60 46.69 -35.01
C ALA A 5 19.04 45.49 -34.25
N GLU A 6 19.88 44.88 -33.42
CA GLU A 6 19.52 43.90 -32.40
C GLU A 6 18.37 44.49 -31.57
N SER A 7 17.16 44.00 -31.79
CA SER A 7 15.97 44.49 -31.11
C SER A 7 16.05 44.09 -29.64
N THR A 8 16.24 45.07 -28.77
CA THR A 8 16.19 44.85 -27.32
C THR A 8 14.86 44.18 -26.96
N PRO A 9 14.86 43.04 -26.24
CA PRO A 9 13.65 42.26 -25.99
C PRO A 9 12.61 43.11 -25.27
N SER A 10 11.37 43.09 -25.76
CA SER A 10 10.28 43.84 -25.16
C SER A 10 9.93 43.26 -23.78
N LYS A 11 9.35 44.07 -22.87
CA LYS A 11 8.95 43.61 -21.53
C LYS A 11 7.96 42.43 -21.56
N SER A 12 7.21 42.23 -22.65
CA SER A 12 6.34 41.07 -22.85
C SER A 12 7.12 39.79 -23.15
N ASP A 13 8.21 39.87 -23.90
CA ASP A 13 9.00 38.68 -24.29
C ASP A 13 9.72 38.09 -23.06
N SER A 14 10.27 38.98 -22.21
CA SER A 14 10.88 38.59 -20.93
C SER A 14 9.88 37.93 -19.98
N TYR A 15 8.61 38.35 -20.03
CA TYR A 15 7.54 37.76 -19.22
C TYR A 15 7.19 36.35 -19.71
N GLN A 16 6.96 36.19 -21.01
CA GLN A 16 6.63 34.91 -21.62
C GLN A 16 7.73 33.88 -21.39
N MET A 17 9.00 34.27 -21.53
CA MET A 17 10.13 33.40 -21.24
C MET A 17 10.14 32.93 -19.78
N ARG A 18 9.98 33.85 -18.82
CA ARG A 18 9.93 33.51 -17.38
C ARG A 18 8.78 32.56 -17.06
N CYS A 19 7.59 32.83 -17.58
CA CYS A 19 6.40 32.01 -17.35
C CYS A 19 6.54 30.62 -17.99
N GLY A 20 7.09 30.54 -19.21
CA GLY A 20 7.35 29.27 -19.90
C GLY A 20 8.36 28.39 -19.15
N VAL A 21 9.45 28.96 -18.64
CA VAL A 21 10.43 28.21 -17.84
C VAL A 21 9.80 27.68 -16.55
N THR A 22 9.02 28.51 -15.83
CA THR A 22 8.34 28.04 -14.61
C THR A 22 7.33 26.93 -14.89
N LEU A 23 6.60 26.99 -16.02
CA LEU A 23 5.71 25.91 -16.44
C LEU A 23 6.48 24.61 -16.71
N GLY A 24 7.62 24.69 -17.40
CA GLY A 24 8.47 23.53 -17.66
C GLY A 24 8.98 22.86 -16.37
N ILE A 25 9.39 23.66 -15.39
CA ILE A 25 9.82 23.15 -14.07
C ILE A 25 8.65 22.48 -13.34
N LEU A 26 7.49 23.13 -13.27
CA LEU A 26 6.31 22.58 -12.60
C LEU A 26 5.81 21.30 -13.30
N ALA A 27 5.90 21.23 -14.62
CA ALA A 27 5.56 20.02 -15.38
C ALA A 27 6.53 18.87 -15.07
N ALA A 28 7.82 19.14 -14.92
CA ALA A 28 8.79 18.13 -14.50
C ALA A 28 8.50 17.61 -13.07
N ILE A 29 8.11 18.50 -12.14
CA ILE A 29 7.69 18.13 -10.79
C ILE A 29 6.41 17.28 -10.83
N MET A 30 5.44 17.65 -11.65
CA MET A 30 4.21 16.87 -11.84
C MET A 30 4.49 15.49 -12.43
N ALA A 31 5.46 15.37 -13.34
CA ALA A 31 5.88 14.06 -13.85
C ALA A 31 6.48 13.18 -12.74
N ALA A 32 7.32 13.74 -11.85
CA ALA A 32 7.84 13.03 -10.68
C ALA A 32 6.71 12.60 -9.73
N ASN A 33 5.73 13.47 -9.49
CA ASN A 33 4.53 13.14 -8.71
C ASN A 33 3.78 11.93 -9.29
N SER A 34 3.56 11.91 -10.60
CA SER A 34 2.84 10.83 -11.29
C SER A 34 3.54 9.47 -11.13
N ILE A 35 4.87 9.44 -11.21
CA ILE A 35 5.66 8.23 -10.96
C ILE A 35 5.50 7.75 -9.51
N GLY A 36 5.56 8.69 -8.55
CA GLY A 36 5.36 8.40 -7.14
C GLY A 36 3.98 7.80 -6.86
N GLY A 37 2.91 8.51 -7.25
CA GLY A 37 1.53 8.06 -7.07
C GLY A 37 1.27 6.69 -7.71
N ALA A 38 1.73 6.48 -8.95
CA ALA A 38 1.55 5.20 -9.64
C ALA A 38 2.26 4.03 -8.92
N ARG A 39 3.49 4.25 -8.42
CA ARG A 39 4.26 3.23 -7.70
C ARG A 39 3.55 2.80 -6.41
N TRP A 40 3.10 3.75 -5.60
CA TRP A 40 2.51 3.45 -4.29
C TRP A 40 1.08 2.94 -4.42
N GLY A 41 0.31 3.42 -5.40
CA GLY A 41 -0.97 2.81 -5.75
C GLY A 41 -0.83 1.35 -6.19
N ALA A 42 0.19 1.02 -7.00
CA ALA A 42 0.48 -0.37 -7.37
C ALA A 42 0.92 -1.22 -6.17
N ALA A 43 1.69 -0.65 -5.24
CA ALA A 43 2.10 -1.31 -4.01
C ALA A 43 0.91 -1.60 -3.08
N ALA A 44 -0.01 -0.64 -2.93
CA ALA A 44 -1.27 -0.81 -2.19
C ALA A 44 -2.10 -1.94 -2.79
N LEU A 45 -2.31 -1.94 -4.11
CA LEU A 45 -3.09 -2.99 -4.79
C LEU A 45 -2.47 -4.37 -4.63
N LYS A 46 -1.14 -4.49 -4.78
CA LYS A 46 -0.43 -5.75 -4.54
C LYS A 46 -0.60 -6.19 -3.08
N GLY A 47 -0.40 -5.28 -2.13
CA GLY A 47 -0.55 -5.57 -0.70
C GLY A 47 -1.97 -5.99 -0.33
N ALA A 48 -3.00 -5.38 -0.93
CA ALA A 48 -4.39 -5.75 -0.74
C ALA A 48 -4.69 -7.16 -1.26
N GLY A 49 -4.09 -7.52 -2.41
CA GLY A 49 -4.12 -8.89 -2.93
C GLY A 49 -3.50 -9.90 -1.96
N GLU A 50 -2.29 -9.63 -1.46
CA GLU A 50 -1.60 -10.50 -0.50
C GLU A 50 -2.34 -10.60 0.84
N LYS A 51 -2.90 -9.49 1.34
CA LYS A 51 -3.80 -9.46 2.50
C LYS A 51 -5.00 -10.38 2.27
N GLY A 52 -5.64 -10.29 1.11
CA GLY A 52 -6.76 -11.15 0.73
C GLY A 52 -6.38 -12.62 0.70
N THR A 53 -5.24 -12.96 0.10
CA THR A 53 -4.69 -14.33 0.09
C THR A 53 -4.40 -14.85 1.50
N ALA A 54 -3.82 -14.02 2.38
CA ALA A 54 -3.54 -14.40 3.77
C ALA A 54 -4.83 -14.66 4.56
N TYR A 55 -5.85 -13.81 4.45
CA TYR A 55 -7.15 -14.05 5.10
C TYR A 55 -7.86 -15.27 4.52
N ALA A 56 -7.79 -15.50 3.21
CA ALA A 56 -8.34 -16.71 2.59
C ALA A 56 -7.65 -17.97 3.10
N TRP A 57 -6.32 -17.92 3.29
CA TRP A 57 -5.56 -19.01 3.88
C TRP A 57 -5.97 -19.28 5.34
N TYR A 58 -6.09 -18.23 6.15
CA TYR A 58 -6.58 -18.31 7.52
C TYR A 58 -7.98 -18.95 7.59
N GLN A 59 -8.92 -18.48 6.76
CA GLN A 59 -10.28 -19.03 6.66
C GLN A 59 -10.26 -20.51 6.30
N SER A 60 -9.46 -20.90 5.30
CA SER A 60 -9.30 -22.31 4.91
C SER A 60 -8.78 -23.16 6.07
N LYS A 61 -7.84 -22.65 6.86
CA LYS A 61 -7.33 -23.34 8.05
C LYS A 61 -8.39 -23.44 9.14
N SER A 62 -9.17 -22.40 9.38
CA SER A 62 -10.26 -22.42 10.36
C SER A 62 -11.36 -23.42 10.00
N ILE A 63 -11.70 -23.56 8.71
CA ILE A 63 -12.65 -24.59 8.25
C ILE A 63 -12.09 -26.00 8.49
N LYS A 64 -10.82 -26.22 8.17
CA LYS A 64 -10.15 -27.51 8.41
C LYS A 64 -10.07 -27.84 9.90
N GLU A 65 -9.79 -26.85 10.73
CA GLU A 65 -9.79 -26.99 12.19
C GLU A 65 -11.17 -27.40 12.70
N SER A 66 -12.23 -26.68 12.33
CA SER A 66 -13.61 -27.01 12.74
C SER A 66 -14.03 -28.44 12.33
N MET A 67 -13.61 -28.90 11.15
CA MET A 67 -13.84 -30.29 10.74
C MET A 67 -13.09 -31.31 11.62
N ILE A 68 -11.86 -31.00 12.04
CA ILE A 68 -11.08 -31.85 12.95
C ILE A 68 -11.66 -31.82 14.37
N GLU A 69 -12.17 -30.68 14.84
CA GLU A 69 -12.89 -30.56 16.11
C GLU A 69 -14.14 -31.43 16.11
N GLY A 70 -14.97 -31.35 15.07
CA GLY A 70 -16.14 -32.21 14.95
C GLY A 70 -15.80 -33.70 14.96
N ASN A 71 -14.71 -34.09 14.28
CA ASN A 71 -14.25 -35.48 14.34
C ASN A 71 -13.72 -35.89 15.73
N ARG A 72 -13.01 -34.99 16.42
CA ARG A 72 -12.56 -35.20 17.81
C ARG A 72 -13.76 -35.41 18.73
N ASP A 73 -14.78 -34.58 18.60
CA ASP A 73 -15.96 -34.62 19.45
C ASP A 73 -16.78 -35.90 19.22
N ASN A 74 -16.87 -36.37 17.97
CA ASN A 74 -17.43 -37.68 17.67
C ASN A 74 -16.65 -38.82 18.33
N VAL A 75 -15.31 -38.78 18.30
CA VAL A 75 -14.45 -39.78 18.96
C VAL A 75 -14.61 -39.74 20.49
N LEU A 76 -14.73 -38.55 21.07
CA LEU A 76 -15.00 -38.36 22.50
C LEU A 76 -16.36 -38.95 22.88
N ALA A 77 -17.42 -38.61 22.14
CA ALA A 77 -18.76 -39.14 22.39
C ALA A 77 -18.79 -40.67 22.30
N LEU A 78 -18.06 -41.27 21.35
CA LEU A 78 -17.91 -42.72 21.27
C LEU A 78 -17.17 -43.31 22.47
N LEU A 79 -16.10 -42.66 22.95
CA LEU A 79 -15.38 -43.10 24.15
C LEU A 79 -16.23 -43.01 25.43
N GLU A 80 -17.13 -42.04 25.50
CA GLU A 80 -18.04 -41.84 26.63
C GLU A 80 -19.24 -42.80 26.62
N THR A 81 -19.74 -43.14 25.44
CA THR A 81 -20.96 -43.96 25.28
C THR A 81 -20.70 -45.45 25.06
N SER A 82 -19.51 -45.84 24.61
CA SER A 82 -19.18 -47.24 24.34
C SER A 82 -18.65 -47.96 25.58
N ASP A 83 -19.08 -49.21 25.81
CA ASP A 83 -18.42 -50.14 26.75
C ASP A 83 -17.11 -50.70 26.15
N ALA A 84 -16.41 -49.87 25.38
CA ALA A 84 -15.18 -50.21 24.67
C ALA A 84 -14.09 -50.65 25.64
N LYS A 85 -13.61 -51.89 25.49
CA LYS A 85 -12.53 -52.47 26.30
C LYS A 85 -11.36 -52.92 25.43
N GLY A 86 -10.17 -52.99 26.03
CA GLY A 86 -8.94 -53.44 25.39
C GLY A 86 -8.57 -52.60 24.15
N ALA A 87 -8.14 -53.30 23.09
CA ALA A 87 -7.54 -52.69 21.90
C ALA A 87 -8.41 -51.67 21.15
N TYR A 88 -9.75 -51.72 21.27
CA TYR A 88 -10.63 -50.74 20.63
C TYR A 88 -10.59 -49.38 21.34
N LYS A 89 -10.57 -49.37 22.68
CA LYS A 89 -10.42 -48.14 23.48
C LYS A 89 -9.07 -47.49 23.25
N GLU A 90 -8.00 -48.27 23.20
CA GLU A 90 -6.65 -47.78 22.91
C GLU A 90 -6.56 -47.13 21.52
N ARG A 91 -7.19 -47.72 20.49
CA ARG A 91 -7.25 -47.13 19.14
C ARG A 91 -7.99 -45.80 19.11
N LEU A 92 -9.10 -45.69 19.85
CA LEU A 92 -9.86 -44.44 19.95
C LEU A 92 -9.06 -43.35 20.67
N GLN A 93 -8.36 -43.69 21.75
CA GLN A 93 -7.47 -42.77 22.45
C GLN A 93 -6.30 -42.30 21.58
N ALA A 94 -5.65 -43.21 20.84
CA ALA A 94 -4.59 -42.85 19.90
C ALA A 94 -5.09 -41.92 18.77
N ASN A 95 -6.32 -42.15 18.28
CA ASN A 95 -6.96 -41.24 17.33
C ASN A 95 -7.21 -39.86 17.95
N LEU A 96 -7.72 -39.82 19.18
CA LEU A 96 -7.97 -38.58 19.92
C LEU A 96 -6.68 -37.76 20.09
N ASP A 97 -5.58 -38.39 20.50
CA ASP A 97 -4.28 -37.74 20.67
C ASP A 97 -3.77 -37.16 19.34
N ARG A 98 -3.95 -37.89 18.22
CA ARG A 98 -3.57 -37.41 16.89
C ARG A 98 -4.40 -36.18 16.48
N LEU A 99 -5.70 -36.19 16.75
CA LEU A 99 -6.58 -35.05 16.44
C LEU A 99 -6.20 -33.83 17.28
N ASN A 100 -5.97 -34.01 18.60
CA ASN A 100 -5.52 -32.95 19.49
C ASN A 100 -4.18 -32.34 19.05
N LYS A 101 -3.20 -33.16 18.68
CA LYS A 101 -1.92 -32.67 18.11
C LYS A 101 -2.12 -31.86 16.83
N THR A 102 -3.07 -32.27 15.99
CA THR A 102 -3.39 -31.56 14.74
C THR A 102 -4.05 -30.20 15.02
N LEU A 103 -4.96 -30.13 15.99
CA LEU A 103 -5.60 -28.89 16.42
C LEU A 103 -4.57 -27.88 16.94
N VAL A 104 -3.67 -28.32 17.82
CA VAL A 104 -2.58 -27.46 18.33
C VAL A 104 -1.72 -26.90 17.19
N ARG A 105 -1.41 -27.72 16.18
CA ARG A 105 -0.67 -27.26 14.99
C ARG A 105 -1.47 -26.22 14.20
N TYR A 106 -2.75 -26.47 13.93
CA TYR A 106 -3.58 -25.53 13.15
C TYR A 106 -3.80 -24.21 13.87
N ALA A 107 -3.94 -24.21 15.19
CA ALA A 107 -4.01 -22.99 15.99
C ALA A 107 -2.74 -22.14 15.82
N LYS A 108 -1.54 -22.77 15.88
CA LYS A 108 -0.27 -22.08 15.62
C LYS A 108 -0.14 -21.56 14.19
N GLU A 109 -0.53 -22.38 13.20
CA GLU A 109 -0.47 -21.98 11.78
C GLU A 109 -1.37 -20.78 11.52
N LYS A 110 -2.60 -20.80 12.04
CA LYS A 110 -3.53 -19.66 11.94
C LYS A 110 -2.96 -18.39 12.55
N GLN A 111 -2.34 -18.49 13.72
CA GLN A 111 -1.73 -17.33 14.38
C GLN A 111 -0.57 -16.76 13.55
N GLU A 112 0.28 -17.63 12.98
CA GLU A 112 1.38 -17.23 12.10
C GLU A 112 0.88 -16.58 10.80
N ILE A 113 -0.24 -17.04 10.23
CA ILE A 113 -0.86 -16.40 9.04
C ILE A 113 -1.42 -15.02 9.38
N LEU A 114 -2.05 -14.88 10.55
CA LEU A 114 -2.73 -13.65 10.94
C LEU A 114 -1.72 -12.55 11.29
N VAL A 115 -0.78 -12.85 12.18
CA VAL A 115 0.15 -11.87 12.75
C VAL A 115 1.49 -11.86 12.02
N GLY A 116 1.86 -12.94 11.33
CA GLY A 116 3.15 -13.08 10.66
C GLY A 116 4.18 -13.82 11.51
N SER A 117 5.20 -14.35 10.85
CA SER A 117 6.28 -15.08 11.49
C SER A 117 7.06 -14.23 12.51
N GLN A 118 7.22 -12.93 12.26
CA GLN A 118 7.90 -12.04 13.20
C GLN A 118 7.09 -11.85 14.48
N GLY A 119 5.77 -11.69 14.35
CA GLY A 119 4.88 -11.49 15.49
C GLY A 119 4.70 -12.72 16.39
N VAL A 120 4.79 -13.93 15.84
CA VAL A 120 4.64 -15.17 16.65
C VAL A 120 5.94 -15.64 17.33
N GLY A 121 7.10 -15.17 16.85
CA GLY A 121 8.41 -15.59 17.35
C GLY A 121 8.86 -16.98 16.91
N LYS A 122 10.19 -17.22 16.93
CA LYS A 122 10.84 -18.42 16.40
C LYS A 122 10.30 -19.74 16.97
N GLU A 123 9.87 -19.72 18.23
CA GLU A 123 9.34 -20.89 18.95
C GLU A 123 7.97 -21.35 18.44
N ASN A 124 7.25 -20.48 17.73
CA ASN A 124 5.92 -20.74 17.21
C ASN A 124 5.86 -20.83 15.69
N TRP A 125 7.02 -20.81 15.02
CA TRP A 125 7.08 -21.05 13.57
C TRP A 125 6.67 -22.47 13.25
N VAL A 126 5.63 -22.59 12.43
CA VAL A 126 5.08 -23.88 12.01
C VAL A 126 4.90 -23.94 10.49
N ILE A 127 4.89 -22.79 9.82
CA ILE A 127 4.72 -22.69 8.38
C ILE A 127 6.07 -22.62 7.68
N LYS A 128 6.26 -23.51 6.70
CA LYS A 128 7.32 -23.41 5.70
C LYS A 128 6.78 -22.65 4.49
N HIS A 129 7.32 -21.48 4.22
CA HIS A 129 7.05 -20.72 3.01
C HIS A 129 8.27 -20.81 2.08
N ASN A 130 8.10 -21.38 0.89
CA ASN A 130 9.21 -21.66 -0.06
C ASN A 130 10.38 -22.47 0.56
N GLY A 131 10.05 -23.41 1.46
CA GLY A 131 11.03 -24.28 2.12
C GLY A 131 11.66 -23.70 3.40
N GLU A 132 11.44 -22.42 3.69
CA GLU A 132 12.01 -21.74 4.87
C GLU A 132 10.92 -21.34 5.88
N MET A 133 11.25 -21.45 7.17
CA MET A 133 10.38 -20.96 8.25
C MET A 133 10.73 -19.51 8.57
N GLY A 134 9.76 -18.77 9.11
CA GLY A 134 10.03 -17.41 9.56
C GLY A 134 9.85 -16.30 8.52
N LYS A 135 9.37 -16.65 7.31
CA LYS A 135 9.23 -15.73 6.17
C LYS A 135 7.78 -15.34 5.86
N VAL A 136 6.81 -15.78 6.66
CA VAL A 136 5.40 -15.46 6.42
C VAL A 136 5.14 -14.04 6.88
N LYS A 137 4.74 -13.17 5.95
CA LYS A 137 4.19 -11.86 6.27
C LYS A 137 2.71 -12.01 6.63
N GLY A 138 2.33 -11.50 7.80
CA GLY A 138 0.99 -11.67 8.35
C GLY A 138 -0.08 -10.87 7.61
N ALA A 139 -1.34 -11.30 7.69
CA ALA A 139 -2.47 -10.53 7.17
C ALA A 139 -2.56 -9.12 7.78
N GLN A 140 -2.29 -9.00 9.08
CA GLN A 140 -2.26 -7.71 9.80
C GLN A 140 -1.06 -6.85 9.40
N GLU A 141 0.10 -7.45 9.17
CA GLU A 141 1.29 -6.74 8.67
C GLU A 141 1.06 -6.21 7.23
N TRP A 142 0.31 -6.94 6.41
CA TRP A 142 -0.13 -6.44 5.11
C TRP A 142 -1.14 -5.32 5.23
N GLU A 143 -2.10 -5.42 6.16
CA GLU A 143 -3.09 -4.38 6.41
C GLU A 143 -2.45 -3.03 6.76
N VAL A 144 -1.52 -3.01 7.73
CA VAL A 144 -0.79 -1.80 8.08
C VAL A 144 -0.01 -1.23 6.87
N ALA A 145 0.64 -2.09 6.09
CA ALA A 145 1.39 -1.66 4.92
C ALA A 145 0.47 -1.09 3.82
N VAL A 146 -0.69 -1.71 3.58
CA VAL A 146 -1.66 -1.26 2.58
C VAL A 146 -2.20 0.11 2.96
N THR A 147 -2.64 0.30 4.21
CA THR A 147 -3.13 1.60 4.68
C THR A 147 -2.07 2.70 4.53
N LEU A 148 -0.81 2.41 4.86
CA LEU A 148 0.28 3.36 4.65
C LEU A 148 0.45 3.75 3.17
N TYR A 149 0.35 2.78 2.25
CA TYR A 149 0.50 3.03 0.81
C TYR A 149 -0.72 3.76 0.22
N GLU A 150 -1.92 3.46 0.70
CA GLU A 150 -3.16 4.15 0.32
C GLU A 150 -3.10 5.62 0.77
N GLU A 151 -2.78 5.89 2.03
CA GLU A 151 -2.64 7.25 2.56
C GLU A 151 -1.57 8.06 1.81
N ALA A 152 -0.43 7.45 1.48
CA ALA A 152 0.59 8.10 0.68
C ALA A 152 0.10 8.39 -0.75
N GLY A 153 -0.62 7.46 -1.37
CA GLY A 153 -1.27 7.62 -2.67
C GLY A 153 -2.23 8.82 -2.69
N ASP A 154 -3.07 8.95 -1.66
CA ASP A 154 -4.01 10.07 -1.53
C ASP A 154 -3.29 11.43 -1.48
N ILE A 155 -2.13 11.50 -0.80
CA ILE A 155 -1.32 12.73 -0.76
C ILE A 155 -0.68 13.02 -2.14
N PHE A 156 -0.22 12.00 -2.87
CA PHE A 156 0.28 12.17 -4.24
C PHE A 156 -0.82 12.67 -5.19
N ASP A 157 -2.06 12.20 -5.03
CA ASP A 157 -3.21 12.68 -5.81
C ASP A 157 -3.55 14.14 -5.49
N LEU A 158 -3.49 14.53 -4.22
CA LEU A 158 -3.68 15.92 -3.79
C LEU A 158 -2.59 16.84 -4.36
N SER A 159 -1.33 16.40 -4.31
CA SER A 159 -0.21 17.09 -4.95
C SER A 159 -0.42 17.24 -6.47
N ALA A 160 -0.86 16.17 -7.14
CA ALA A 160 -1.17 16.19 -8.57
C ALA A 160 -2.21 17.26 -8.90
N LEU A 161 -3.30 17.33 -8.12
CA LEU A 161 -4.37 18.30 -8.31
C LEU A 161 -3.85 19.74 -8.23
N PHE A 162 -3.07 20.07 -7.21
CA PHE A 162 -2.53 21.43 -7.06
C PHE A 162 -1.53 21.79 -8.16
N LEU A 163 -0.66 20.86 -8.56
CA LEU A 163 0.28 21.06 -9.66
C LEU A 163 -0.43 21.23 -11.00
N GLN A 164 -1.48 20.44 -11.28
CA GLN A 164 -2.30 20.58 -12.48
C GLN A 164 -3.01 21.94 -12.53
N LEU A 165 -3.65 22.36 -11.44
CA LEU A 165 -4.28 23.68 -11.35
C LEU A 165 -3.25 24.80 -11.55
N SER A 166 -2.07 24.66 -10.96
CA SER A 166 -0.95 25.58 -11.18
C SER A 166 -0.60 25.69 -12.67
N LEU A 167 -0.41 24.57 -13.37
CA LEU A 167 -0.10 24.57 -14.81
C LEU A 167 -1.20 25.22 -15.66
N VAL A 168 -2.48 24.98 -15.31
CA VAL A 168 -3.62 25.63 -15.98
C VAL A 168 -3.58 27.15 -15.77
N LEU A 169 -3.35 27.63 -14.55
CA LEU A 169 -3.22 29.07 -14.27
C LEU A 169 -2.05 29.70 -15.02
N GLY A 170 -0.90 29.00 -15.10
CA GLY A 170 0.25 29.46 -15.87
C GLY A 170 -0.04 29.56 -17.37
N SER A 171 -0.76 28.58 -17.92
CA SER A 171 -1.18 28.56 -19.32
C SER A 171 -2.13 29.74 -19.63
N ILE A 172 -3.10 30.00 -18.76
CA ILE A 172 -4.01 31.15 -18.88
C ILE A 172 -3.23 32.47 -18.79
N SER A 173 -2.25 32.54 -17.89
CA SER A 173 -1.42 33.74 -17.70
C SER A 173 -0.69 34.16 -18.97
N LEU A 174 -0.24 33.21 -19.81
CA LEU A 174 0.38 33.50 -21.10
C LEU A 174 -0.58 34.12 -22.13
N LEU A 175 -1.87 33.82 -22.05
CA LEU A 175 -2.88 34.29 -23.01
C LEU A 175 -3.44 35.69 -22.68
N LEU A 176 -3.14 36.23 -21.49
CA LEU A 176 -3.73 37.48 -21.01
C LEU A 176 -2.91 38.71 -21.41
N ASN A 177 -3.56 39.67 -22.08
CA ASN A 177 -2.94 40.93 -22.50
C ASN A 177 -2.89 42.00 -21.40
N ARG A 178 -3.78 41.95 -20.40
CA ARG A 178 -3.85 42.96 -19.33
C ARG A 178 -2.83 42.62 -18.22
N PRO A 179 -1.83 43.48 -17.97
CA PRO A 179 -0.67 43.15 -17.11
C PRO A 179 -1.04 42.86 -15.65
N SER A 180 -2.07 43.54 -15.11
CA SER A 180 -2.54 43.32 -13.74
C SER A 180 -3.15 41.93 -13.57
N VAL A 181 -4.06 41.53 -14.47
CA VAL A 181 -4.71 40.21 -14.41
C VAL A 181 -3.69 39.10 -14.66
N ARG A 182 -2.80 39.30 -15.64
CA ARG A 182 -1.71 38.39 -15.96
C ARG A 182 -0.83 38.06 -14.74
N ASN A 183 -0.38 39.09 -14.01
CA ASN A 183 0.43 38.90 -12.81
C ASN A 183 -0.34 38.19 -11.68
N SER A 184 -1.65 38.43 -11.54
CA SER A 184 -2.47 37.70 -10.56
C SER A 184 -2.53 36.20 -10.87
N PHE A 185 -2.74 35.83 -12.13
CA PHE A 185 -2.74 34.41 -12.56
C PHE A 185 -1.37 33.77 -12.39
N TYR A 186 -0.29 34.50 -12.67
CA TYR A 186 1.08 34.02 -12.44
C TYR A 186 1.38 33.82 -10.94
N GLY A 187 0.95 34.75 -10.09
CA GLY A 187 1.04 34.61 -8.64
C GLY A 187 0.26 33.40 -8.14
N GLY A 188 -0.94 33.18 -8.67
CA GLY A 188 -1.76 32.00 -8.39
C GLY A 188 -1.09 30.70 -8.81
N MET A 189 -0.50 30.65 -10.02
CA MET A 189 0.30 29.51 -10.47
C MET A 189 1.40 29.20 -9.46
N VAL A 190 2.25 30.17 -9.12
CA VAL A 190 3.37 29.94 -8.19
C VAL A 190 2.85 29.49 -6.81
N GLY A 191 1.79 30.12 -6.31
CA GLY A 191 1.18 29.76 -5.02
C GLY A 191 0.69 28.32 -4.98
N LEU A 192 -0.11 27.90 -5.97
CA LEU A 192 -0.59 26.51 -6.06
C LEU A 192 0.55 25.52 -6.32
N GLY A 193 1.55 25.90 -7.11
CA GLY A 193 2.74 25.08 -7.36
C GLY A 193 3.54 24.79 -6.10
N VAL A 194 3.68 25.77 -5.21
CA VAL A 194 4.33 25.60 -3.89
C VAL A 194 3.50 24.67 -2.99
N VAL A 195 2.18 24.83 -2.96
CA VAL A 195 1.29 23.94 -2.20
C VAL A 195 1.36 22.50 -2.72
N GLY A 196 1.35 22.30 -4.03
CA GLY A 196 1.53 20.99 -4.64
C GLY A 196 2.88 20.36 -4.29
N LEU A 197 3.97 21.13 -4.39
CA LEU A 197 5.31 20.67 -4.01
C LEU A 197 5.40 20.29 -2.52
N TYR A 198 4.71 21.02 -1.64
CA TYR A 198 4.63 20.67 -0.23
C TYR A 198 4.01 19.28 -0.02
N PHE A 199 2.86 19.00 -0.64
CA PHE A 199 2.24 17.68 -0.56
C PHE A 199 3.10 16.58 -1.20
N LEU A 200 3.78 16.88 -2.31
CA LEU A 200 4.73 15.95 -2.92
C LEU A 200 5.82 15.51 -1.94
N VAL A 201 6.45 16.47 -1.27
CA VAL A 201 7.52 16.20 -0.30
C VAL A 201 6.95 15.43 0.89
N GLN A 202 5.79 15.83 1.41
CA GLN A 202 5.12 15.12 2.50
C GLN A 202 4.85 13.66 2.14
N ALA A 203 4.37 13.39 0.92
CA ALA A 203 4.13 12.04 0.44
C ALA A 203 5.43 11.22 0.43
N PHE A 204 6.52 11.75 -0.14
CA PHE A 204 7.80 11.04 -0.15
C PHE A 204 8.36 10.77 1.26
N VAL A 205 8.21 11.71 2.20
CA VAL A 205 8.64 11.50 3.59
C VAL A 205 7.83 10.38 4.26
N MET A 206 6.52 10.33 4.03
CA MET A 206 5.63 9.34 4.64
C MET A 206 5.99 7.90 4.27
N VAL A 207 6.34 7.64 3.02
CA VAL A 207 6.73 6.32 2.52
C VAL A 207 8.24 6.05 2.53
N GLY A 208 9.02 6.92 3.18
CA GLY A 208 10.47 6.75 3.35
C GLY A 208 11.27 6.82 2.04
N GLY A 209 10.79 7.63 1.08
CA GLY A 209 11.38 7.81 -0.25
C GLY A 209 12.38 8.97 -0.37
N LEU A 210 12.77 9.60 0.74
CA LEU A 210 13.76 10.69 0.85
C LEU A 210 14.93 10.28 1.73
#